data_AF-A0A960NRP2-F1
#
_entry.id   AF-A0A960NRP2-F1
#
_cell.length_a   1.000
_cell.length_b   1.000
_cell.length_c   1.000
_cell.angle_alpha   90.00
_cell.angle_beta   90.00
_cell.angle_gamma   90.00
#
_symmetry.space_group_name_H-M   'P 1'
#
loop_
_entity.id
_entity.type
_entity.pdbx_description
1 polymer ?
#
loop_
_entity_poly.entity_id
_entity_poly.type
_entity_poly.pdbx_seq_one_letter_code
_entity_poly.pdbx_strand_id
1 'polypeptide(L)'
;MRKPLFALLILVTVLGLCAQANESPRRTLLVEVRDIPADEQAGEGVFAYNDYNRKRIVSLVRNHAMILATPEEAAALRDQGFSAEVIMESDDELTLYRRALYGPTLKPDPVYHTYDQILARAAALQAAHPELIQRYPIGETTQFGRTIYAYRLSNDATVAQDRPAVLFNGCHHADEVLGAEIVLALMEKLVAGYGSDPQVTHWLDTLEIHLVPVVNVDGHHYVLSGHDPRWRKNARDVNGDGITGVFPEGVDVNRGYSFNWAMGGTSDPGGASFRGAHSFSEAENRAMRNLADMRQFVLSISYHSQGEVIF
;
A
#
# COMPACT_ATOMS: atom_id res chain seq x y z
N MET A 1 -31.75 32.04 4.14
CA MET A 1 -31.34 31.57 5.48
C MET A 1 -31.64 30.08 5.57
N ARG A 2 -30.64 29.23 5.33
CA ARG A 2 -30.76 27.79 5.61
C ARG A 2 -30.95 27.65 7.13
N LYS A 3 -32.07 27.11 7.56
CA LYS A 3 -32.34 26.90 8.99
C LYS A 3 -31.34 25.86 9.49
N PRO A 4 -30.56 26.11 10.56
CA PRO A 4 -29.92 25.04 11.31
C PRO A 4 -31.04 24.40 12.14
N LEU A 5 -31.74 23.44 11.55
CA LEU A 5 -32.81 22.72 12.25
C LEU A 5 -32.57 21.23 11.99
N PHE A 6 -32.16 20.55 13.06
CA PHE A 6 -32.38 19.13 13.33
C PHE A 6 -33.40 18.52 12.36
N ALA A 7 -32.89 17.84 11.35
CA ALA A 7 -33.65 16.99 10.46
C ALA A 7 -32.89 15.66 10.38
N LEU A 8 -33.11 14.84 11.42
CA LEU A 8 -33.78 13.55 11.27
C LEU A 8 -32.73 12.45 11.05
N LEU A 9 -32.36 11.65 12.05
CA LEU A 9 -33.21 10.61 12.65
C LEU A 9 -34.03 9.77 11.62
N ILE A 10 -33.69 9.81 10.33
CA ILE A 10 -34.03 8.80 9.30
C ILE A 10 -32.75 8.05 8.95
N LEU A 11 -32.41 7.19 9.90
CA LEU A 11 -31.69 5.95 9.66
C LEU A 11 -32.18 4.89 10.66
N VAL A 12 -32.83 5.35 11.74
CA VAL A 12 -33.53 4.56 12.76
C VAL A 12 -35.05 4.47 12.50
N THR A 13 -35.70 5.40 11.81
CA THR A 13 -37.17 5.33 11.58
C THR A 13 -37.60 4.45 10.40
N VAL A 14 -36.72 4.15 9.44
CA VAL A 14 -36.99 3.05 8.47
C VAL A 14 -36.90 1.67 9.15
N LEU A 15 -36.17 1.56 10.28
CA LEU A 15 -36.18 0.35 11.12
C LEU A 15 -37.47 0.21 11.96
N GLY A 16 -38.35 1.22 11.96
CA GLY A 16 -39.68 1.14 12.60
C GLY A 16 -40.74 0.39 11.78
N LEU A 17 -40.51 0.21 10.47
CA LEU A 17 -41.43 -0.53 9.58
C LEU A 17 -40.88 -1.87 9.09
N CYS A 18 -39.59 -2.15 9.31
CA CYS A 18 -38.96 -3.45 9.08
C CYS A 18 -38.54 -4.18 10.36
N ALA A 19 -39.13 -3.83 11.51
CA ALA A 19 -39.01 -4.60 12.76
C ALA A 19 -39.76 -5.96 12.72
N GLN A 20 -39.84 -6.58 11.53
CA GLN A 20 -40.24 -7.98 11.35
C GLN A 20 -39.11 -8.86 10.79
N ALA A 21 -37.92 -8.31 10.51
CA ALA A 21 -36.74 -9.11 10.16
C ALA A 21 -35.53 -8.62 10.95
N ASN A 22 -34.88 -9.53 11.67
CA ASN A 22 -33.78 -9.27 12.58
C ASN A 22 -32.43 -8.99 11.86
N GLU A 23 -32.47 -8.45 10.62
CA GLU A 23 -31.30 -8.28 9.76
C GLU A 23 -31.17 -6.83 9.25
N SER A 24 -29.95 -6.29 9.27
CA SER A 24 -29.66 -4.99 8.65
C SER A 24 -29.89 -5.08 7.14
N PRO A 25 -30.51 -4.08 6.48
CA PRO A 25 -30.71 -4.13 5.03
C PRO A 25 -29.37 -4.18 4.29
N ARG A 26 -29.30 -5.02 3.24
CA ARG A 26 -28.14 -5.11 2.36
C ARG A 26 -28.02 -3.81 1.56
N ARG A 27 -26.83 -3.23 1.53
CA ARG A 27 -26.53 -2.01 0.77
C ARG A 27 -25.82 -2.40 -0.51
N THR A 28 -26.50 -2.21 -1.62
CA THR A 28 -26.00 -2.57 -2.94
C THR A 28 -25.52 -1.37 -3.73
N LEU A 29 -25.70 -0.15 -3.23
CA LEU A 29 -25.29 1.07 -3.91
C LEU A 29 -24.04 1.66 -3.27
N LEU A 30 -23.14 2.14 -4.11
CA LEU A 30 -22.12 3.11 -3.72
C LEU A 30 -22.54 4.49 -4.21
N VAL A 31 -22.64 5.43 -3.28
CA VAL A 31 -23.07 6.80 -3.49
C VAL A 31 -21.92 7.73 -3.20
N GLU A 32 -21.61 8.60 -4.16
CA GLU A 32 -20.71 9.72 -3.95
C GLU A 32 -21.53 10.94 -3.51
N VAL A 33 -21.17 11.53 -2.37
CA VAL A 33 -21.74 12.78 -1.89
C VAL A 33 -20.69 13.87 -2.00
N ARG A 34 -20.98 14.91 -2.79
CA ARG A 34 -20.09 16.05 -3.04
C ARG A 34 -20.54 17.28 -2.28
N ASP A 35 -19.64 18.27 -2.22
CA ASP A 35 -19.88 19.60 -1.66
C ASP A 35 -20.36 19.60 -0.21
N ILE A 36 -19.85 18.66 0.59
CA ILE A 36 -20.19 18.52 2.01
C ILE A 36 -19.62 19.73 2.79
N PRO A 37 -20.47 20.57 3.41
CA PRO A 37 -20.03 21.72 4.21
C PRO A 37 -19.13 21.33 5.39
N ALA A 38 -18.20 22.20 5.77
CA ALA A 38 -17.22 21.90 6.83
C ALA A 38 -17.87 21.73 8.23
N ASP A 39 -18.99 22.39 8.48
CA ASP A 39 -19.78 22.24 9.71
C ASP A 39 -20.51 20.90 9.80
N GLU A 40 -20.88 20.31 8.67
CA GLU A 40 -21.44 18.95 8.57
C GLU A 40 -20.36 17.84 8.70
N GLN A 41 -19.07 18.19 8.63
CA GLN A 41 -17.95 17.26 8.82
C GLN A 41 -17.50 17.13 10.29
N ALA A 42 -17.86 18.10 11.14
CA ALA A 42 -17.26 18.26 12.48
C ALA A 42 -18.23 18.05 13.66
N GLY A 43 -19.49 17.68 13.41
CA GLY A 43 -20.54 17.55 14.44
C GLY A 43 -21.05 16.12 14.68
N GLU A 44 -21.99 15.98 15.64
CA GLU A 44 -22.84 14.77 15.81
C GLU A 44 -23.81 14.54 14.61
N GLY A 45 -23.69 15.35 13.55
CA GLY A 45 -24.36 15.17 12.28
C GLY A 45 -23.53 14.28 11.35
N VAL A 46 -24.08 13.11 11.02
CA VAL A 46 -23.90 12.23 9.85
C VAL A 46 -22.48 11.89 9.32
N PHE A 47 -21.48 12.78 9.27
CA PHE A 47 -20.12 12.53 8.76
C PHE A 47 -19.02 12.87 9.78
N ALA A 48 -19.12 12.36 11.00
CA ALA A 48 -18.05 12.52 11.98
C ALA A 48 -16.80 11.72 11.58
N TYR A 49 -15.66 12.41 11.40
CA TYR A 49 -14.37 11.80 11.00
C TYR A 49 -13.92 10.64 11.91
N ASN A 50 -14.34 10.66 13.19
CA ASN A 50 -13.97 9.67 14.19
C ASN A 50 -15.04 8.60 14.45
N ASP A 51 -16.21 8.68 13.82
CA ASP A 51 -17.26 7.65 13.94
C ASP A 51 -17.08 6.57 12.87
N TYR A 52 -15.97 5.83 13.00
CA TYR A 52 -15.74 4.58 12.28
C TYR A 52 -16.72 3.47 12.71
N ASN A 53 -17.72 3.78 13.56
CA ASN A 53 -18.72 2.83 14.00
C ASN A 53 -19.89 2.70 13.00
N ARG A 54 -19.56 1.99 11.92
CA ARG A 54 -20.30 0.85 11.36
C ARG A 54 -21.50 1.14 10.43
N LYS A 55 -21.17 1.26 9.14
CA LYS A 55 -21.64 0.40 8.00
C LYS A 55 -21.91 1.17 6.69
N ARG A 56 -21.51 2.43 6.57
CA ARG A 56 -22.02 3.29 5.49
C ARG A 56 -20.98 4.19 4.86
N ILE A 57 -20.31 5.05 5.61
CA ILE A 57 -19.27 5.92 5.04
C ILE A 57 -17.98 5.11 4.92
N VAL A 58 -17.50 4.99 3.68
CA VAL A 58 -16.29 4.24 3.34
C VAL A 58 -15.07 5.15 3.27
N SER A 59 -15.25 6.37 2.77
CA SER A 59 -14.19 7.38 2.66
C SER A 59 -14.81 8.75 2.84
N LEU A 60 -14.13 9.63 3.57
CA LEU A 60 -14.47 11.05 3.71
C LEU A 60 -13.17 11.84 3.56
N VAL A 61 -13.06 12.59 2.46
CA VAL A 61 -11.88 13.40 2.17
C VAL A 61 -12.34 14.80 1.81
N ARG A 62 -11.98 15.78 2.63
CA ARG A 62 -12.38 17.18 2.46
C ARG A 62 -13.90 17.28 2.32
N ASN A 63 -14.41 17.71 1.17
CA ASN A 63 -15.84 17.92 0.88
C ASN A 63 -16.51 16.76 0.13
N HIS A 64 -15.88 15.57 0.03
CA HIS A 64 -16.42 14.40 -0.65
C HIS A 64 -16.54 13.20 0.30
N ALA A 65 -17.65 12.47 0.22
CA ALA A 65 -17.83 11.19 0.91
C ALA A 65 -18.28 10.08 -0.04
N MET A 66 -17.79 8.87 0.22
CA MET A 66 -18.21 7.64 -0.45
C MET A 66 -19.02 6.81 0.52
N ILE A 67 -20.25 6.44 0.15
CA ILE A 67 -21.23 5.87 1.07
C ILE A 67 -21.86 4.60 0.47
N LEU A 68 -21.86 3.51 1.22
CA LEU A 68 -22.73 2.36 0.94
C LEU A 68 -24.16 2.71 1.36
N ALA A 69 -25.12 2.54 0.46
CA ALA A 69 -26.53 2.89 0.67
C ALA A 69 -27.50 1.84 0.10
N THR A 70 -28.73 1.82 0.61
CA THR A 70 -29.89 1.27 -0.11
C THR A 70 -30.45 2.32 -1.10
N PRO A 71 -31.32 1.95 -2.05
CA PRO A 71 -32.02 2.91 -2.91
C PRO A 71 -32.78 4.00 -2.14
N GLU A 72 -33.43 3.65 -1.02
CA GLU A 72 -34.17 4.57 -0.17
C GLU A 72 -33.22 5.53 0.56
N GLU A 73 -32.09 5.03 1.06
CA GLU A 73 -31.06 5.84 1.72
C GLU A 73 -30.42 6.83 0.73
N ALA A 74 -30.16 6.40 -0.51
CA ALA A 74 -29.65 7.27 -1.57
C ALA A 74 -30.66 8.35 -2.00
N ALA A 75 -31.96 8.01 -2.03
CA ALA A 75 -33.02 8.98 -2.30
C ALA A 75 -33.14 10.02 -1.16
N ALA A 76 -33.10 9.57 0.09
CA ALA A 76 -33.16 10.45 1.26
C ALA A 76 -32.03 11.48 1.29
N LEU A 77 -30.80 11.10 0.89
CA LEU A 77 -29.67 12.05 0.77
C LEU A 77 -29.99 13.19 -0.21
N ARG A 78 -30.58 12.86 -1.37
CA ARG A 78 -30.97 13.87 -2.37
C ARG A 78 -32.12 14.76 -1.86
N ASP A 79 -33.11 14.17 -1.20
CA ASP A 79 -34.26 14.90 -0.65
C ASP A 79 -33.86 15.90 0.44
N GLN A 80 -32.78 15.63 1.16
CA GLN A 80 -32.18 16.54 2.14
C GLN A 80 -31.30 17.63 1.51
N GLY A 81 -31.13 17.62 0.19
CA GLY A 81 -30.38 18.62 -0.57
C GLY A 81 -28.88 18.37 -0.66
N PHE A 82 -28.41 17.16 -0.32
CA PHE A 82 -27.02 16.76 -0.60
C PHE A 82 -26.84 16.48 -2.10
N SER A 83 -25.65 16.78 -2.62
CA SER A 83 -25.24 16.38 -3.97
C SER A 83 -24.84 14.90 -3.99
N ALA A 84 -25.83 14.01 -3.95
CA ALA A 84 -25.65 12.56 -3.84
C ALA A 84 -25.92 11.83 -5.17
N GLU A 85 -24.87 11.24 -5.74
CA GLU A 85 -24.87 10.50 -7.01
C GLU A 85 -24.62 9.01 -6.77
N VAL A 86 -25.45 8.12 -7.32
CA VAL A 86 -25.16 6.68 -7.31
C VAL A 86 -24.11 6.41 -8.38
N ILE A 87 -22.92 5.99 -7.98
CA ILE A 87 -21.78 5.78 -8.88
C ILE A 87 -21.52 4.30 -9.18
N MET A 88 -22.09 3.39 -8.40
CA MET A 88 -22.01 1.94 -8.64
C MET A 88 -23.15 1.20 -7.94
N GLU A 89 -23.60 0.10 -8.55
CA GLU A 89 -24.47 -0.90 -7.93
C GLU A 89 -23.79 -2.27 -7.99
N SER A 90 -23.79 -3.02 -6.90
CA SER A 90 -23.27 -4.37 -6.81
C SER A 90 -23.83 -5.10 -5.61
N ASP A 91 -24.06 -6.41 -5.77
CA ASP A 91 -24.33 -7.30 -4.64
C ASP A 91 -23.05 -7.65 -3.85
N ASP A 92 -21.86 -7.47 -4.42
CA ASP A 92 -20.60 -7.72 -3.72
C ASP A 92 -20.13 -6.48 -2.97
N GLU A 93 -20.31 -6.49 -1.64
CA GLU A 93 -19.91 -5.38 -0.75
C GLU A 93 -18.42 -5.08 -0.88
N LEU A 94 -17.57 -6.10 -1.10
CA LEU A 94 -16.13 -5.92 -1.25
C LEU A 94 -15.78 -5.13 -2.50
N THR A 95 -16.50 -5.37 -3.60
CA THR A 95 -16.37 -4.60 -4.83
C THR A 95 -16.75 -3.13 -4.61
N LEU A 96 -17.83 -2.87 -3.87
CA LEU A 96 -18.22 -1.50 -3.51
C LEU A 96 -17.15 -0.82 -2.62
N TYR A 97 -16.61 -1.51 -1.62
CA TYR A 97 -15.51 -0.97 -0.79
C TYR A 97 -14.27 -0.65 -1.60
N ARG A 98 -13.84 -1.56 -2.48
CA ARG A 98 -12.70 -1.34 -3.36
C ARG A 98 -12.91 -0.10 -4.23
N ARG A 99 -14.10 0.02 -4.84
CA ARG A 99 -14.46 1.19 -5.64
C ARG A 99 -14.47 2.47 -4.82
N ALA A 100 -14.93 2.42 -3.58
CA ALA A 100 -15.03 3.58 -2.71
C ALA A 100 -13.66 4.10 -2.24
N LEU A 101 -12.71 3.20 -1.95
CA LEU A 101 -11.39 3.55 -1.46
C LEU A 101 -10.40 3.89 -2.57
N TYR A 102 -10.48 3.17 -3.71
CA TYR A 102 -9.47 3.24 -4.79
C TYR A 102 -10.04 3.77 -6.11
N GLY A 103 -11.33 4.10 -6.15
CA GLY A 103 -11.98 4.75 -7.29
C GLY A 103 -12.13 3.89 -8.56
N PRO A 104 -12.65 4.49 -9.66
CA PRO A 104 -12.15 4.29 -11.01
C PRO A 104 -11.64 2.93 -11.46
N THR A 105 -10.35 2.93 -11.30
CA THR A 105 -9.36 2.15 -11.97
C THR A 105 -8.71 1.20 -10.98
N LEU A 106 -9.09 1.32 -9.69
CA LEU A 106 -8.43 0.70 -8.55
C LEU A 106 -6.93 1.01 -8.47
N LYS A 107 -6.45 1.99 -9.24
CA LYS A 107 -5.06 2.41 -9.22
C LYS A 107 -4.86 3.35 -8.03
N PRO A 108 -3.73 3.21 -7.31
CA PRO A 108 -3.30 4.23 -6.38
C PRO A 108 -3.19 5.61 -7.04
N ASP A 109 -3.19 6.65 -6.21
CA ASP A 109 -2.99 8.03 -6.67
C ASP A 109 -1.68 8.15 -7.49
N PRO A 110 -1.66 8.93 -8.59
CA PRO A 110 -0.48 9.10 -9.44
C PRO A 110 0.77 9.66 -8.74
N VAL A 111 0.65 10.15 -7.50
CA VAL A 111 1.80 10.49 -6.64
C VAL A 111 2.66 9.27 -6.31
N TYR A 112 2.08 8.07 -6.29
CA TYR A 112 2.79 6.81 -6.11
C TYR A 112 3.37 6.32 -7.45
N HIS A 113 4.60 5.81 -7.40
CA HIS A 113 5.38 5.47 -8.58
C HIS A 113 5.25 3.99 -8.92
N THR A 114 5.10 3.69 -10.21
CA THR A 114 5.30 2.33 -10.72
C THR A 114 6.76 1.90 -10.58
N TYR A 115 7.01 0.59 -10.65
CA TYR A 115 8.37 0.07 -10.60
C TYR A 115 9.29 0.73 -11.65
N ASP A 116 8.81 0.88 -12.89
CA ASP A 116 9.57 1.52 -13.97
C ASP A 116 9.84 3.01 -13.70
N GLN A 117 8.90 3.72 -13.06
CA GLN A 117 9.11 5.10 -12.64
C GLN A 117 10.16 5.20 -11.53
N ILE A 118 10.15 4.30 -10.54
CA ILE A 118 11.18 4.21 -9.51
C ILE A 118 12.55 3.96 -10.15
N LEU A 119 12.64 3.02 -11.11
CA LEU A 119 13.88 2.75 -11.84
C LEU A 119 14.37 3.95 -12.63
N ALA A 120 13.46 4.65 -13.33
CA ALA A 120 13.80 5.83 -14.13
C ALA A 120 14.32 6.98 -13.25
N ARG A 121 13.68 7.22 -12.09
CA ARG A 121 14.12 8.24 -11.13
C ARG A 121 15.49 7.92 -10.55
N ALA A 122 15.71 6.68 -10.10
CA ALA A 122 17.01 6.28 -9.59
C ALA A 122 18.11 6.30 -10.66
N ALA A 123 17.79 5.96 -11.92
CA ALA A 123 18.72 6.09 -13.03
C ALA A 123 19.06 7.55 -13.34
N ALA A 124 18.11 8.47 -13.23
CA ALA A 124 18.35 9.90 -13.40
C ALA A 124 19.27 10.44 -12.28
N LEU A 125 19.05 10.03 -11.02
CA LEU A 125 19.95 10.36 -9.91
C LEU A 125 21.37 9.85 -10.16
N GLN A 126 21.50 8.60 -10.61
CA GLN A 126 22.81 8.01 -10.91
C GLN A 126 23.50 8.67 -12.10
N ALA A 127 22.77 9.10 -13.13
CA ALA A 127 23.36 9.85 -14.24
C ALA A 127 23.86 11.24 -13.81
N ALA A 128 23.17 11.88 -12.86
CA ALA A 128 23.56 13.20 -12.34
C ALA A 128 24.69 13.13 -11.30
N HIS A 129 24.78 12.05 -10.54
CA HIS A 129 25.74 11.84 -9.45
C HIS A 129 26.38 10.43 -9.52
N PRO A 130 27.11 10.10 -10.60
CA PRO A 130 27.62 8.76 -10.86
C PRO A 130 28.62 8.26 -9.80
N GLU A 131 29.25 9.16 -9.06
CA GLU A 131 30.13 8.86 -7.93
C GLU A 131 29.36 8.48 -6.67
N LEU A 132 28.12 8.93 -6.48
CA LEU A 132 27.40 8.74 -5.22
C LEU A 132 26.50 7.52 -5.19
N ILE A 133 26.15 6.96 -6.34
CA ILE A 133 25.15 5.89 -6.42
C ILE A 133 25.53 4.84 -7.46
N GLN A 134 25.44 3.58 -7.05
CA GLN A 134 25.62 2.43 -7.92
C GLN A 134 24.42 1.50 -7.79
N ARG A 135 23.63 1.37 -8.87
CA ARG A 135 22.60 0.33 -9.00
C ARG A 135 23.25 -1.03 -9.34
N TYR A 136 22.74 -2.10 -8.74
CA TYR A 136 23.12 -3.47 -9.09
C TYR A 136 21.98 -4.47 -8.80
N PRO A 137 21.85 -5.53 -9.62
CA PRO A 137 20.82 -6.55 -9.41
C PRO A 137 21.17 -7.44 -8.20
N ILE A 138 20.15 -7.86 -7.46
CA ILE A 138 20.29 -8.81 -6.34
C ILE A 138 19.52 -10.12 -6.55
N GLY A 139 18.71 -10.18 -7.60
CA GLY A 139 17.95 -11.36 -8.00
C GLY A 139 16.87 -10.98 -9.01
N GLU A 140 16.00 -11.94 -9.33
CA GLU A 140 14.82 -11.76 -10.16
C GLU A 140 13.62 -12.34 -9.43
N THR A 141 12.43 -11.79 -9.66
CA THR A 141 11.19 -12.27 -9.06
C THR A 141 10.82 -13.66 -9.57
N THR A 142 10.06 -14.38 -8.75
CA THR A 142 9.78 -15.80 -9.00
C THR A 142 8.86 -16.02 -10.19
N GLN A 143 7.85 -15.16 -10.37
CA GLN A 143 6.79 -15.39 -11.34
C GLN A 143 7.12 -14.76 -12.70
N PHE A 144 7.47 -13.47 -12.71
CA PHE A 144 7.61 -12.70 -13.94
C PHE A 144 9.06 -12.39 -14.32
N GLY A 145 10.05 -12.87 -13.54
CA GLY A 145 11.46 -12.69 -13.84
C GLY A 145 11.90 -11.22 -13.84
N ARG A 146 11.22 -10.35 -13.09
CA ARG A 146 11.61 -8.95 -12.97
C ARG A 146 12.80 -8.83 -12.06
N THR A 147 13.86 -8.17 -12.53
CA THR A 147 15.04 -7.91 -11.70
C THR A 147 14.66 -7.14 -10.44
N ILE A 148 15.25 -7.50 -9.31
CA ILE A 148 15.18 -6.76 -8.05
C ILE A 148 16.50 -6.01 -7.93
N TYR A 149 16.45 -4.68 -7.83
CA TYR A 149 17.65 -3.85 -7.73
C TYR A 149 17.90 -3.38 -6.30
N ALA A 150 19.17 -3.40 -5.93
CA ALA A 150 19.69 -2.62 -4.82
C ALA A 150 20.48 -1.42 -5.35
N TYR A 151 20.58 -0.38 -4.52
CA TYR A 151 21.33 0.83 -4.79
C TYR A 151 22.30 1.05 -3.65
N ARG A 152 23.58 1.08 -3.95
CA ARG A 152 24.64 1.44 -3.00
C ARG A 152 24.89 2.94 -3.11
N LEU A 153 24.87 3.64 -1.98
CA LEU A 153 25.22 5.04 -1.84
C LEU A 153 26.36 5.23 -0.86
N SER A 154 27.36 6.01 -1.25
CA SER A 154 28.46 6.50 -0.41
C SER A 154 29.12 7.70 -1.08
N ASN A 155 30.16 8.27 -0.49
CA ASN A 155 30.95 9.33 -1.14
C ASN A 155 31.77 8.86 -2.37
N ASP A 156 31.90 7.56 -2.57
CA ASP A 156 32.37 6.96 -3.83
C ASP A 156 31.81 5.53 -3.94
N ALA A 157 30.62 5.44 -4.53
CA ALA A 157 29.89 4.20 -4.75
C ALA A 157 30.43 3.39 -5.93
N THR A 158 31.50 3.82 -6.61
CA THR A 158 32.09 3.10 -7.76
C THR A 158 33.10 2.04 -7.32
N VAL A 159 33.66 2.18 -6.13
CA VAL A 159 34.65 1.27 -5.55
C VAL A 159 34.13 0.56 -4.31
N ALA A 160 34.74 -0.57 -3.94
CA ALA A 160 34.44 -1.19 -2.64
C ALA A 160 35.09 -0.36 -1.53
N GLN A 161 34.36 -0.12 -0.44
CA GLN A 161 34.84 0.64 0.70
C GLN A 161 34.74 -0.22 1.96
N ASP A 162 35.78 -0.23 2.79
CA ASP A 162 35.76 -0.90 4.09
C ASP A 162 35.05 -0.02 5.12
N ARG A 163 33.71 -0.02 5.07
CA ARG A 163 32.83 0.82 5.90
C ARG A 163 31.65 0.03 6.44
N PRO A 164 31.08 0.45 7.59
CA PRO A 164 29.83 -0.10 8.07
C PRO A 164 28.73 0.07 7.03
N ALA A 165 28.06 -1.04 6.69
CA ALA A 165 26.94 -1.03 5.75
C ALA A 165 25.60 -0.96 6.50
N VAL A 166 24.67 -0.15 6.01
CA VAL A 166 23.29 -0.09 6.52
C VAL A 166 22.32 -0.35 5.38
N LEU A 167 21.21 -1.03 5.66
CA LEU A 167 20.20 -1.40 4.67
C LEU A 167 18.86 -0.74 5.00
N PHE A 168 18.26 -0.08 4.01
CA PHE A 168 16.84 0.29 4.04
C PHE A 168 16.12 -0.39 2.90
N ASN A 169 14.96 -0.96 3.18
CA ASN A 169 14.16 -1.68 2.20
C ASN A 169 12.67 -1.47 2.45
N GLY A 170 11.87 -1.68 1.43
CA GLY A 170 10.43 -1.49 1.49
C GLY A 170 9.68 -2.40 0.53
N CYS A 171 8.36 -2.39 0.67
CA CYS A 171 7.45 -3.10 -0.22
C CYS A 171 7.75 -4.60 -0.31
N HIS A 172 7.94 -5.26 0.84
CA HIS A 172 7.79 -6.72 0.94
C HIS A 172 6.35 -7.13 0.74
N HIS A 173 5.43 -6.36 1.31
CA HIS A 173 4.01 -6.45 0.99
C HIS A 173 3.69 -5.44 -0.09
N ALA A 174 2.99 -5.89 -1.12
CA ALA A 174 2.81 -5.12 -2.34
C ALA A 174 1.82 -3.96 -2.22
N ASP A 175 0.84 -4.06 -1.31
CA ASP A 175 -0.16 -3.04 -0.99
C ASP A 175 0.40 -1.92 -0.11
N GLU A 176 1.63 -2.07 0.40
CA GLU A 176 2.32 -1.12 1.27
C GLU A 176 3.23 -0.19 0.45
N VAL A 177 2.66 0.41 -0.60
CA VAL A 177 3.38 1.22 -1.62
C VAL A 177 4.19 2.36 -0.99
N LEU A 178 3.72 2.91 0.13
CA LEU A 178 4.42 3.97 0.86
C LEU A 178 5.82 3.54 1.34
N GLY A 179 6.04 2.25 1.63
CA GLY A 179 7.36 1.73 1.98
C GLY A 179 8.37 1.89 0.84
N ALA A 180 7.95 1.69 -0.42
CA ALA A 180 8.80 1.93 -1.58
C ALA A 180 9.10 3.42 -1.76
N GLU A 181 8.09 4.28 -1.61
CA GLU A 181 8.23 5.74 -1.71
C GLU A 181 9.19 6.30 -0.66
N ILE A 182 9.13 5.82 0.59
CA ILE A 182 10.05 6.28 1.65
C ILE A 182 11.50 5.96 1.29
N VAL A 183 11.76 4.76 0.77
CA VAL A 183 13.13 4.36 0.39
C VAL A 183 13.61 5.15 -0.83
N LEU A 184 12.73 5.42 -1.81
CA LEU A 184 13.06 6.30 -2.95
C LEU A 184 13.33 7.74 -2.48
N ALA A 185 12.48 8.31 -1.64
CA ALA A 185 12.66 9.66 -1.09
C ALA A 185 13.94 9.77 -0.26
N LEU A 186 14.31 8.72 0.49
CA LEU A 186 15.58 8.66 1.19
C LEU A 186 16.76 8.70 0.21
N MET A 187 16.69 7.96 -0.90
CA MET A 187 17.70 8.02 -1.97
C MET A 187 17.88 9.45 -2.50
N GLU A 188 16.77 10.10 -2.87
CA GLU A 188 16.76 11.47 -3.39
C GLU A 188 17.33 12.46 -2.37
N LYS A 189 16.95 12.32 -1.08
CA LYS A 189 17.46 13.17 -0.01
C LYS A 189 18.96 13.01 0.23
N LEU A 190 19.47 11.78 0.22
CA LEU A 190 20.89 11.51 0.42
C LEU A 190 21.73 12.10 -0.71
N VAL A 191 21.30 11.92 -1.96
CA VAL A 191 21.99 12.46 -3.13
C VAL A 191 21.94 13.99 -3.14
N ALA A 192 20.77 14.59 -2.93
CA ALA A 192 20.59 16.04 -2.96
C ALA A 192 21.29 16.76 -1.79
N GLY A 193 21.47 16.08 -0.64
CA GLY A 193 22.08 16.66 0.55
C GLY A 193 23.61 16.54 0.60
N TYR A 194 24.23 15.68 -0.20
CA TYR A 194 25.67 15.46 -0.15
C TYR A 194 26.45 16.73 -0.53
N GLY A 195 27.36 17.17 0.34
CA GLY A 195 28.14 18.40 0.18
C GLY A 195 27.45 19.68 0.67
N SER A 196 26.15 19.66 0.97
CA SER A 196 25.41 20.82 1.48
C SER A 196 24.80 20.63 2.87
N ASP A 197 24.27 19.44 3.16
CA ASP A 197 23.77 19.05 4.47
C ASP A 197 24.90 18.34 5.23
N PRO A 198 25.42 18.90 6.35
CA PRO A 198 26.52 18.30 7.08
C PRO A 198 26.24 16.90 7.61
N GLN A 199 24.99 16.58 7.95
CA GLN A 199 24.60 15.27 8.48
C GLN A 199 24.56 14.22 7.36
N VAL A 200 23.96 14.56 6.22
CA VAL A 200 23.95 13.67 5.03
C VAL A 200 25.37 13.42 4.52
N THR A 201 26.18 14.48 4.46
CA THR A 201 27.59 14.38 4.05
C THR A 201 28.34 13.44 4.97
N HIS A 202 28.21 13.62 6.28
CA HIS A 202 28.83 12.73 7.26
C HIS A 202 28.41 11.27 7.10
N TRP A 203 27.12 10.99 6.84
CA TRP A 203 26.66 9.63 6.60
C TRP A 203 27.28 9.01 5.34
N LEU A 204 27.30 9.71 4.22
CA LEU A 204 27.88 9.16 2.97
C LEU A 204 29.41 9.07 3.02
N ASP A 205 30.07 9.88 3.85
CA ASP A 205 31.52 9.79 4.10
C ASP A 205 31.92 8.62 5.00
N THR A 206 31.00 8.13 5.83
CA THR A 206 31.33 7.15 6.88
C THR A 206 30.62 5.80 6.74
N LEU A 207 29.54 5.72 5.95
CA LEU A 207 28.73 4.52 5.75
C LEU A 207 28.69 4.09 4.28
N GLU A 208 28.41 2.81 4.05
CA GLU A 208 27.90 2.29 2.78
C GLU A 208 26.38 2.07 2.94
N ILE A 209 25.55 2.94 2.37
CA ILE A 209 24.09 2.88 2.51
C ILE A 209 23.52 2.06 1.35
N HIS A 210 22.78 1.00 1.65
CA HIS A 210 22.10 0.18 0.66
C HIS A 210 20.59 0.40 0.73
N LEU A 211 19.98 0.55 -0.45
CA LEU A 211 18.55 0.82 -0.61
C LEU A 211 17.94 -0.23 -1.53
N VAL A 212 16.83 -0.85 -1.11
CA VAL A 212 16.01 -1.75 -1.94
C VAL A 212 14.57 -1.25 -1.90
N PRO A 213 14.17 -0.33 -2.81
CA PRO A 213 12.85 0.29 -2.74
C PRO A 213 11.70 -0.69 -2.89
N VAL A 214 11.83 -1.66 -3.80
CA VAL A 214 10.76 -2.64 -4.10
C VAL A 214 11.32 -4.05 -4.01
N VAL A 215 11.05 -4.75 -2.92
CA VAL A 215 11.43 -6.16 -2.75
C VAL A 215 10.46 -7.07 -3.51
N ASN A 216 9.15 -6.83 -3.39
CA ASN A 216 8.10 -7.58 -4.07
C ASN A 216 7.68 -6.88 -5.38
N VAL A 217 8.56 -6.92 -6.39
CA VAL A 217 8.35 -6.19 -7.65
C VAL A 217 7.09 -6.66 -8.39
N ASP A 218 6.83 -7.96 -8.39
CA ASP A 218 5.68 -8.52 -9.10
C ASP A 218 4.35 -8.22 -8.41
N GLY A 219 4.29 -8.32 -7.08
CA GLY A 219 3.10 -7.92 -6.34
C GLY A 219 2.85 -6.42 -6.48
N HIS A 220 3.90 -5.59 -6.40
CA HIS A 220 3.79 -4.14 -6.58
C HIS A 220 3.19 -3.80 -7.96
N HIS A 221 3.54 -4.55 -9.00
CA HIS A 221 2.91 -4.40 -10.31
C HIS A 221 1.39 -4.63 -10.29
N TYR A 222 0.88 -5.61 -9.53
CA TYR A 222 -0.57 -5.81 -9.40
C TYR A 222 -1.28 -4.63 -8.73
N VAL A 223 -0.67 -4.05 -7.70
CA VAL A 223 -1.25 -2.90 -7.00
C VAL A 223 -1.26 -1.68 -7.93
N LEU A 224 -0.12 -1.34 -8.53
CA LEU A 224 0.02 -0.12 -9.33
C LEU A 224 -0.64 -0.20 -10.72
N SER A 225 -0.89 -1.40 -11.24
CA SER A 225 -1.67 -1.60 -12.47
C SER A 225 -3.18 -1.45 -12.25
N GLY A 226 -3.64 -1.43 -11.00
CA GLY A 226 -5.06 -1.42 -10.65
C GLY A 226 -5.71 -2.81 -10.68
N HIS A 227 -4.90 -3.88 -10.66
CA HIS A 227 -5.39 -5.26 -10.67
C HIS A 227 -6.08 -5.61 -9.35
N ASP A 228 -5.37 -5.44 -8.23
CA ASP A 228 -5.98 -5.45 -6.90
C ASP A 228 -5.14 -4.56 -5.97
N PRO A 229 -5.66 -3.41 -5.51
CA PRO A 229 -4.91 -2.46 -4.71
C PRO A 229 -4.58 -2.98 -3.30
N ARG A 230 -5.19 -4.11 -2.90
CA ARG A 230 -4.93 -4.78 -1.61
C ARG A 230 -4.07 -6.04 -1.79
N TRP A 231 -3.45 -6.20 -2.95
CA TRP A 231 -2.61 -7.37 -3.20
C TRP A 231 -1.36 -7.30 -2.33
N ARG A 232 -1.31 -8.15 -1.31
CA ARG A 232 -0.23 -8.18 -0.31
C ARG A 232 0.95 -9.06 -0.71
N LYS A 233 0.65 -10.26 -1.22
CA LYS A 233 1.62 -11.34 -1.49
C LYS A 233 2.44 -11.04 -2.76
N ASN A 234 3.43 -11.88 -3.10
CA ASN A 234 4.03 -11.84 -4.43
C ASN A 234 3.08 -12.40 -5.50
N ALA A 235 3.53 -12.50 -6.74
CA ALA A 235 2.70 -12.99 -7.85
C ALA A 235 2.80 -14.50 -8.11
N ARG A 236 3.37 -15.27 -7.17
CA ARG A 236 3.63 -16.69 -7.34
C ARG A 236 2.36 -17.45 -7.73
N ASP A 237 2.41 -18.18 -8.83
CA ASP A 237 1.48 -19.26 -9.14
C ASP A 237 1.80 -20.45 -8.21
N VAL A 238 0.96 -20.62 -7.19
CA VAL A 238 1.12 -21.64 -6.15
C VAL A 238 0.62 -22.99 -6.63
N ASN A 239 -0.42 -23.01 -7.48
CA ASN A 239 -1.09 -24.22 -7.89
C ASN A 239 -0.61 -24.76 -9.27
N GLY A 240 0.10 -23.94 -10.05
CA GLY A 240 0.69 -24.28 -11.34
C GLY A 240 -0.29 -24.27 -12.52
N ASP A 241 -1.46 -23.63 -12.39
CA ASP A 241 -2.49 -23.56 -13.43
C ASP A 241 -2.26 -22.42 -14.45
N GLY A 242 -1.22 -21.60 -14.24
CA GLY A 242 -0.87 -20.47 -15.08
C GLY A 242 -1.67 -19.19 -14.81
N ILE A 243 -2.57 -19.20 -13.83
CA ILE A 243 -3.38 -18.06 -13.40
C ILE A 243 -2.71 -17.43 -12.17
N THR A 244 -2.60 -16.10 -12.17
CA THR A 244 -1.97 -15.35 -11.08
C THR A 244 -2.77 -14.09 -10.77
N GLY A 245 -2.47 -13.45 -9.63
CA GLY A 245 -3.15 -12.22 -9.20
C GLY A 245 -4.59 -12.45 -8.70
N VAL A 246 -4.99 -13.70 -8.50
CA VAL A 246 -6.29 -14.05 -7.90
C VAL A 246 -6.03 -14.85 -6.64
N PHE A 247 -6.87 -14.69 -5.62
CA PHE A 247 -6.74 -15.51 -4.42
C PHE A 247 -7.07 -16.98 -4.76
N PRO A 248 -6.31 -17.98 -4.27
CA PRO A 248 -5.30 -17.92 -3.20
C PRO A 248 -3.83 -17.77 -3.66
N GLU A 249 -3.56 -17.25 -4.87
CA GLU A 249 -2.20 -17.16 -5.41
C GLU A 249 -1.28 -16.23 -4.61
N GLY A 250 0.03 -16.43 -4.76
CA GLY A 250 1.08 -15.66 -4.10
C GLY A 250 1.56 -16.24 -2.78
N VAL A 251 2.75 -15.82 -2.36
CA VAL A 251 3.38 -16.10 -1.06
C VAL A 251 3.64 -14.77 -0.33
N ASP A 252 3.42 -14.73 0.98
CA ASP A 252 3.78 -13.58 1.80
C ASP A 252 5.31 -13.51 1.94
N VAL A 253 5.93 -12.55 1.25
CA VAL A 253 7.39 -12.39 1.20
C VAL A 253 7.96 -12.10 2.59
N ASN A 254 7.22 -11.49 3.51
CA ASN A 254 7.72 -11.28 4.88
C ASN A 254 7.50 -12.49 5.81
N ARG A 255 7.08 -13.63 5.25
CA ARG A 255 6.97 -14.93 5.94
C ARG A 255 7.87 -16.00 5.34
N GLY A 256 8.53 -15.71 4.23
CA GLY A 256 9.44 -16.63 3.54
C GLY A 256 10.87 -16.68 4.08
N TYR A 257 11.25 -15.89 5.09
CA TYR A 257 12.58 -15.94 5.70
C TYR A 257 12.76 -17.16 6.61
N SER A 258 14.01 -17.60 6.85
CA SER A 258 14.29 -18.82 7.64
C SER A 258 14.06 -18.66 9.14
N PHE A 259 14.16 -17.45 9.69
CA PHE A 259 13.96 -17.22 11.11
C PHE A 259 12.50 -17.50 11.49
N ASN A 260 12.30 -18.46 12.40
CA ASN A 260 10.99 -18.89 12.88
C ASN A 260 10.00 -19.27 11.77
N TRP A 261 10.48 -19.69 10.59
CA TRP A 261 9.63 -19.94 9.41
C TRP A 261 8.46 -20.89 9.70
N ALA A 262 8.73 -21.95 10.47
CA ALA A 262 7.73 -22.95 10.89
C ALA A 262 6.50 -22.34 11.56
N MET A 263 6.68 -21.26 12.33
CA MET A 263 5.66 -20.64 13.18
C MET A 263 5.31 -19.21 12.76
N GLY A 264 6.01 -18.64 11.78
CA GLY A 264 5.90 -17.22 11.42
C GLY A 264 4.65 -16.89 10.60
N GLY A 265 4.02 -17.86 9.95
CA GLY A 265 2.85 -17.67 9.10
C GLY A 265 2.04 -18.96 8.96
N THR A 266 1.10 -18.98 8.02
CA THR A 266 0.28 -20.19 7.76
C THR A 266 0.85 -21.04 6.63
N SER A 267 0.59 -22.35 6.66
CA SER A 267 0.85 -23.28 5.56
C SER A 267 -0.32 -23.41 4.58
N ASP A 268 -1.44 -22.74 4.84
CA ASP A 268 -2.58 -22.68 3.91
C ASP A 268 -2.28 -21.66 2.79
N PRO A 269 -2.27 -22.06 1.51
CA PRO A 269 -2.13 -21.14 0.38
C PRO A 269 -3.15 -19.98 0.38
N GLY A 270 -4.37 -20.23 0.87
CA GLY A 270 -5.40 -19.20 1.07
C GLY A 270 -5.07 -18.22 2.21
N GLY A 271 -4.01 -18.43 2.96
CA GLY A 271 -3.59 -17.47 3.95
C GLY A 271 -3.08 -16.16 3.33
N ALA A 272 -3.54 -15.03 3.85
CA ALA A 272 -2.86 -13.74 3.61
C ALA A 272 -1.39 -13.75 4.10
N SER A 273 -1.08 -14.61 5.08
CA SER A 273 0.26 -14.86 5.64
C SER A 273 0.84 -16.21 5.20
N PHE A 274 0.43 -16.74 4.04
CA PHE A 274 0.96 -18.00 3.51
C PHE A 274 2.48 -17.90 3.36
N ARG A 275 3.21 -18.75 4.08
CA ARG A 275 4.68 -18.68 4.24
C ARG A 275 5.49 -19.34 3.14
N GLY A 276 4.82 -19.88 2.12
CA GLY A 276 5.43 -20.67 1.06
C GLY A 276 5.63 -22.14 1.45
N ALA A 277 6.21 -22.92 0.53
CA ALA A 277 6.39 -24.36 0.70
C ALA A 277 7.57 -24.72 1.64
N HIS A 278 8.59 -23.87 1.68
CA HIS A 278 9.76 -23.97 2.56
C HIS A 278 10.37 -22.57 2.73
N SER A 279 11.23 -22.38 3.75
CA SER A 279 11.98 -21.12 3.88
C SER A 279 12.76 -20.82 2.60
N PHE A 280 12.78 -19.56 2.17
CA PHE A 280 13.40 -19.09 0.94
C PHE A 280 12.86 -19.76 -0.34
N SER A 281 11.59 -20.21 -0.35
CA SER A 281 10.93 -20.71 -1.58
C SER A 281 10.82 -19.62 -2.65
N GLU A 282 10.66 -18.37 -2.23
CA GLU A 282 10.53 -17.23 -3.13
C GLU A 282 11.90 -16.61 -3.45
N ALA A 283 12.08 -16.24 -4.71
CA ALA A 283 13.30 -15.64 -5.23
C ALA A 283 13.58 -14.26 -4.60
N GLU A 284 12.54 -13.53 -4.23
CA GLU A 284 12.58 -12.26 -3.52
C GLU A 284 13.27 -12.42 -2.16
N ASN A 285 12.91 -13.46 -1.39
CA ASN A 285 13.56 -13.78 -0.12
C ASN A 285 15.02 -14.19 -0.31
N ARG A 286 15.32 -14.98 -1.36
CA ARG A 286 16.69 -15.37 -1.70
C ARG A 286 17.54 -14.16 -2.10
N ALA A 287 16.99 -13.21 -2.85
CA ALA A 287 17.68 -11.99 -3.24
C ALA A 287 18.11 -11.17 -2.03
N MET A 288 17.21 -10.96 -1.06
CA MET A 288 17.51 -10.25 0.18
C MET A 288 18.52 -11.01 1.06
N ARG A 289 18.41 -12.34 1.16
CA ARG A 289 19.38 -13.17 1.87
C ARG A 289 20.76 -13.05 1.24
N ASN A 290 20.85 -13.22 -0.08
CA ASN A 290 22.12 -13.13 -0.79
C ASN A 290 22.74 -11.73 -0.64
N LEU A 291 21.93 -10.66 -0.63
CA LEU A 291 22.41 -9.32 -0.32
C LEU A 291 23.01 -9.23 1.08
N ALA A 292 22.35 -9.78 2.10
CA ALA A 292 22.88 -9.83 3.47
C ALA A 292 24.10 -10.74 3.64
N ASP A 293 24.23 -11.80 2.84
CA ASP A 293 25.42 -12.64 2.82
C ASP A 293 26.60 -11.92 2.15
N MET A 294 26.33 -11.13 1.09
CA MET A 294 27.33 -10.31 0.39
C MET A 294 27.77 -9.07 1.18
N ARG A 295 26.92 -8.57 2.09
CA ARG A 295 27.14 -7.36 2.88
C ARG A 295 26.68 -7.60 4.31
N GLN A 296 27.63 -7.60 5.24
CA GLN A 296 27.32 -7.71 6.66
C GLN A 296 26.80 -6.37 7.20
N PHE A 297 25.49 -6.15 7.07
CA PHE A 297 24.85 -4.92 7.53
C PHE A 297 24.87 -4.82 9.06
N VAL A 298 25.25 -3.65 9.58
CA VAL A 298 25.17 -3.34 11.01
C VAL A 298 23.76 -2.93 11.44
N LEU A 299 22.93 -2.52 10.47
CA LEU A 299 21.53 -2.15 10.65
C LEU A 299 20.75 -2.47 9.38
N SER A 300 19.54 -3.02 9.54
CA SER A 300 18.57 -3.20 8.45
C SER A 300 17.20 -2.69 8.91
N ILE A 301 16.59 -1.81 8.13
CA ILE A 301 15.26 -1.23 8.38
C ILE A 301 14.35 -1.61 7.21
N SER A 302 13.25 -2.32 7.51
CA SER A 302 12.18 -2.66 6.55
C SER A 302 10.96 -1.79 6.82
N TYR A 303 10.54 -1.00 5.83
CA TYR A 303 9.36 -0.15 5.93
C TYR A 303 8.09 -0.90 5.54
N HIS A 304 7.08 -0.82 6.41
CA HIS A 304 5.77 -1.45 6.27
C HIS A 304 4.63 -0.46 6.58
N SER A 305 3.42 -0.77 6.13
CA SER A 305 2.18 -0.04 6.48
C SER A 305 0.99 -1.01 6.58
N GLN A 306 -0.09 -0.77 7.29
CA GLN A 306 -0.43 0.41 8.07
C GLN A 306 -0.12 0.19 9.55
N GLY A 307 0.38 1.23 10.21
CA GLY A 307 0.68 1.24 11.63
C GLY A 307 1.56 2.42 12.01
N GLU A 308 1.55 2.78 13.29
CA GLU A 308 2.41 3.80 13.90
C GLU A 308 3.32 3.13 14.95
N VAL A 309 4.11 2.13 14.51
CA VAL A 309 4.89 1.27 15.40
C VAL A 309 6.32 1.07 14.91
N ILE A 310 7.24 0.88 15.86
CA ILE A 310 8.63 0.46 15.63
C ILE A 310 8.82 -0.84 16.43
N PHE A 311 9.36 -1.87 15.77
CA PHE A 311 9.64 -3.19 16.36
C PHE A 311 11.13 -3.37 16.63
#